data_AF-C5Y9R9-F1
#
_entry.id   AF-C5Y9R9-F1
#
_cell.length_a   1.000
_cell.length_b   1.000
_cell.length_c   1.000
_cell.angle_alpha   90.00
_cell.angle_beta   90.00
_cell.angle_gamma   90.00
#
_symmetry.space_group_name_H-M   'P 1'
#
loop_
_entity.id
_entity.type
_entity.pdbx_description
1 polymer ?
#
loop_
_entity_poly.entity_id
_entity_poly.type
_entity_poly.pdbx_seq_one_letter_code
_entity_poly.pdbx_strand_id
1 'polypeptide(L)'
;MKLKLLSPFLLLAFLAAAAYAAPASREAAAAAVTTTLQSASSDPENQCVYTVYVRTGSIWKGGTDSTIGVTLLGADGTGIRIRDLVAWGGLMGSGHDYYERGNLDIFSGRGPCMSQRPCAMNLTSDGSGAHHGWYCNYLEVTVTGPHLGCAQTLFTVEQWLATDASPYRLYAVVDECESETTTKRRQRQETETQTRSPAGEAEADEATVSVTAL
;
A
#
# COMPACT_ATOMS: atom_id res chain seq x y z
N MET A 1 -30.80 -45.72 71.79
CA MET A 1 -30.11 -44.41 71.75
C MET A 1 -31.01 -43.45 70.98
N LYS A 2 -31.42 -42.34 71.61
CA LYS A 2 -32.45 -41.41 71.10
C LYS A 2 -31.82 -40.35 70.20
N LEU A 3 -32.44 -40.13 69.03
CA LEU A 3 -32.12 -39.11 68.03
C LEU A 3 -32.91 -37.82 68.32
N LYS A 4 -32.23 -36.68 68.44
CA LYS A 4 -32.71 -35.28 68.59
C LYS A 4 -31.50 -34.37 68.26
N LEU A 5 -31.53 -33.24 67.57
CA LEU A 5 -32.57 -32.33 67.09
C LEU A 5 -31.94 -31.49 65.95
N LEU A 6 -32.70 -31.16 64.90
CA LEU A 6 -32.38 -30.12 63.91
C LEU A 6 -32.67 -28.74 64.53
N SER A 7 -31.82 -27.75 64.26
CA SER A 7 -32.03 -26.33 64.62
C SER A 7 -32.20 -25.48 63.35
N PRO A 8 -33.29 -24.71 63.21
CA PRO A 8 -33.53 -23.79 62.10
C PRO A 8 -33.15 -22.37 62.52
N PHE A 9 -32.21 -21.74 61.82
CA PHE A 9 -32.11 -20.27 61.83
C PHE A 9 -32.15 -19.72 60.42
N LEU A 10 -33.33 -19.20 60.17
CA LEU A 10 -33.76 -18.33 59.10
C LEU A 10 -32.95 -17.02 59.17
N LEU A 11 -32.22 -16.67 58.10
CA LEU A 11 -31.80 -15.30 57.84
C LEU A 11 -31.80 -15.07 56.33
N LEU A 12 -33.00 -14.75 55.84
CA LEU A 12 -33.20 -13.97 54.62
C LEU A 12 -32.70 -12.55 54.89
N ALA A 13 -31.75 -12.08 54.09
CA ALA A 13 -31.54 -10.66 53.87
C ALA A 13 -31.22 -10.43 52.39
N PHE A 14 -32.18 -9.80 51.72
CA PHE A 14 -32.10 -9.22 50.38
C PHE A 14 -30.96 -8.19 50.31
N LEU A 15 -30.17 -8.22 49.24
CA LEU A 15 -29.49 -7.02 48.74
C LEU A 15 -29.59 -6.95 47.23
N ALA A 16 -29.82 -5.71 46.79
CA ALA A 16 -30.39 -5.27 45.54
C ALA A 16 -29.63 -5.68 44.26
N ALA A 17 -30.41 -5.79 43.19
CA ALA A 17 -29.94 -5.79 41.82
C ALA A 17 -29.18 -4.49 41.50
N ALA A 18 -28.02 -4.64 40.86
CA ALA A 18 -27.47 -3.64 39.96
C ALA A 18 -27.16 -4.35 38.64
N ALA A 19 -28.16 -4.37 37.76
CA ALA A 19 -27.93 -4.64 36.35
C ALA A 19 -27.15 -3.43 35.81
N TYR A 20 -25.83 -3.56 35.69
CA TYR A 20 -25.06 -2.61 34.91
C TYR A 20 -25.39 -2.86 33.44
N ALA A 21 -26.34 -2.08 32.93
CA ALA A 21 -26.52 -1.88 31.51
C ALA A 21 -25.23 -1.19 30.99
N ALA A 22 -24.37 -1.95 30.31
CA ALA A 22 -23.28 -1.38 29.55
C ALA A 22 -23.88 -0.59 28.37
N PRO A 23 -23.54 0.70 28.20
CA PRO A 23 -23.98 1.45 27.05
C PRO A 23 -23.29 0.91 25.79
N ALA A 24 -24.12 0.55 24.80
CA ALA A 24 -23.72 0.43 23.42
C ALA A 24 -22.96 1.69 22.99
N SER A 25 -21.69 1.53 22.62
CA SER A 25 -20.93 2.63 22.02
C SER A 25 -20.15 2.13 20.82
N ARG A 26 -20.75 2.43 19.66
CA ARG A 26 -20.11 2.75 18.39
C ARG A 26 -19.18 1.68 17.84
N GLU A 27 -19.83 0.73 17.17
CA GLU A 27 -19.37 0.13 15.92
C GLU A 27 -18.55 1.17 15.14
N ALA A 28 -17.23 0.99 15.15
CA ALA A 28 -16.37 1.68 14.21
C ALA A 28 -16.80 1.16 12.84
N ALA A 29 -17.57 1.98 12.12
CA ALA A 29 -17.81 1.79 10.71
C ALA A 29 -16.45 1.89 10.02
N ALA A 30 -15.76 0.75 9.91
CA ALA A 30 -14.80 0.55 8.85
C ALA A 30 -15.59 0.76 7.57
N ALA A 31 -15.37 1.89 6.90
CA ALA A 31 -15.84 2.08 5.55
C ALA A 31 -15.37 0.86 4.76
N ALA A 32 -16.31 -0.02 4.41
CA ALA A 32 -16.04 -1.14 3.53
C ALA A 32 -15.70 -0.53 2.17
N VAL A 33 -14.42 -0.23 1.95
CA VAL A 33 -13.87 -0.09 0.61
C VAL A 33 -14.24 -1.40 -0.07
N THR A 34 -15.24 -1.35 -0.93
CA THR A 34 -15.73 -2.51 -1.65
C THR A 34 -14.71 -2.79 -2.74
N THR A 35 -13.59 -3.38 -2.35
CA THR A 35 -12.51 -3.76 -3.26
C THR A 35 -13.01 -4.88 -4.15
N THR A 36 -13.34 -4.58 -5.40
CA THR A 36 -13.61 -5.60 -6.42
C THR A 36 -12.28 -6.22 -6.84
N LEU A 37 -11.93 -7.35 -6.22
CA LEU A 37 -10.82 -8.18 -6.66
C LEU A 37 -11.26 -8.94 -7.93
N GLN A 38 -10.60 -8.71 -9.06
CA GLN A 38 -10.88 -9.43 -10.29
C GLN A 38 -10.37 -10.88 -10.18
N SER A 39 -11.27 -11.83 -10.45
CA SER A 39 -10.93 -13.25 -10.61
C SER A 39 -9.93 -13.43 -11.76
N ALA A 40 -8.95 -14.32 -11.59
CA ALA A 40 -7.96 -14.61 -12.63
C ALA A 40 -8.65 -15.10 -13.92
N SER A 41 -8.67 -14.28 -14.97
CA SER A 41 -9.07 -14.72 -16.31
C SER A 41 -8.03 -15.69 -16.85
N SER A 42 -8.47 -16.81 -17.42
CA SER A 42 -7.59 -17.82 -18.04
C SER A 42 -7.07 -17.40 -19.42
N ASP A 43 -7.52 -16.26 -19.93
CA ASP A 43 -7.06 -15.70 -21.19
C ASP A 43 -5.72 -14.96 -20.98
N PRO A 44 -4.61 -15.44 -21.58
CA PRO A 44 -3.29 -14.84 -21.42
C PRO A 44 -3.22 -13.40 -21.97
N GLU A 45 -4.11 -13.00 -22.89
CA GLU A 45 -4.14 -11.61 -23.39
C GLU A 45 -4.66 -10.62 -22.33
N ASN A 46 -5.35 -11.12 -21.31
CA ASN A 46 -5.89 -10.33 -20.20
C ASN A 46 -5.05 -10.46 -18.91
N GLN A 47 -3.85 -11.02 -19.01
CA GLN A 47 -2.92 -11.15 -17.89
C GLN A 47 -1.70 -10.23 -18.05
N CYS A 48 -1.38 -9.55 -16.95
CA CYS A 48 -0.21 -8.71 -16.85
C CYS A 48 0.85 -9.39 -15.97
N VAL A 49 2.11 -9.14 -16.29
CA VAL A 49 3.26 -9.52 -15.47
C VAL A 49 3.54 -8.39 -14.49
N TYR A 50 3.58 -8.77 -13.23
CA TYR A 50 3.90 -7.90 -12.11
C TYR A 50 5.27 -8.32 -11.60
N THR A 51 6.20 -7.38 -11.52
CA THR A 51 7.50 -7.58 -10.88
C THR A 51 7.58 -6.70 -9.65
N VAL A 52 7.76 -7.30 -8.49
CA VAL A 52 7.78 -6.65 -7.19
C VAL A 52 9.18 -6.73 -6.61
N TYR A 53 9.71 -5.58 -6.22
CA TYR A 53 10.99 -5.44 -5.53
C TYR A 53 10.71 -4.99 -4.10
N VAL A 54 11.21 -5.75 -3.13
CA VAL A 54 11.02 -5.45 -1.71
C VAL A 54 12.39 -5.14 -1.11
N ARG A 55 12.54 -3.95 -0.53
CA ARG A 55 13.75 -3.57 0.19
C ARG A 55 13.53 -3.67 1.68
N THR A 56 14.20 -4.63 2.31
CA THR A 56 14.25 -4.73 3.77
C THR A 56 15.27 -3.72 4.32
N GLY A 57 14.92 -3.07 5.42
CA GLY A 57 15.79 -2.11 6.09
C GLY A 57 17.07 -2.72 6.62
N SER A 58 18.11 -1.89 6.73
CA SER A 58 19.39 -2.25 7.34
C SER A 58 19.41 -2.09 8.87
N ILE A 59 18.28 -1.72 9.47
CA ILE A 59 18.14 -1.53 10.92
C ILE A 59 18.38 -2.87 11.63
N TRP A 60 18.96 -2.81 12.84
CA TRP A 60 19.20 -3.99 13.67
C TRP A 60 17.92 -4.83 13.83
N LYS A 61 18.01 -6.13 13.53
CA LYS A 61 16.88 -7.07 13.52
C LYS A 61 15.73 -6.68 12.59
N GLY A 62 16.02 -6.01 11.47
CA GLY A 62 15.01 -5.61 10.50
C GLY A 62 14.50 -6.70 9.56
N GLY A 63 15.03 -7.94 9.64
CA GLY A 63 14.63 -9.06 8.79
C GLY A 63 13.48 -9.88 9.39
N THR A 64 12.86 -10.77 8.59
CA THR A 64 11.72 -11.58 9.06
C THR A 64 11.57 -12.94 8.39
N ASP A 65 11.05 -13.90 9.15
CA ASP A 65 10.63 -15.23 8.66
C ASP A 65 9.12 -15.31 8.34
N SER A 66 8.39 -14.20 8.47
CA SER A 66 6.94 -14.17 8.28
C SER A 66 6.53 -14.30 6.80
N THR A 67 5.30 -14.74 6.56
CA THR A 67 4.70 -14.68 5.21
C THR A 67 4.30 -13.25 4.90
N ILE A 68 4.82 -12.71 3.79
CA ILE A 68 4.52 -11.35 3.34
C ILE A 68 3.54 -11.39 2.16
N GLY A 69 2.45 -10.64 2.31
CA GLY A 69 1.43 -10.41 1.28
C GLY A 69 1.33 -8.95 0.89
N VAL A 70 0.83 -8.68 -0.31
CA VAL A 70 0.59 -7.32 -0.80
C VAL A 70 -0.73 -7.25 -1.56
N THR A 71 -1.47 -6.17 -1.35
CA THR A 71 -2.60 -5.78 -2.20
C THR A 71 -2.23 -4.50 -2.92
N LEU A 72 -2.39 -4.46 -4.24
CA LEU A 72 -2.13 -3.30 -5.09
C LEU A 72 -3.44 -2.84 -5.70
N LEU A 73 -3.70 -1.54 -5.68
CA LEU A 73 -4.93 -0.93 -6.19
C LEU A 73 -4.60 0.25 -7.11
N GLY A 74 -5.40 0.41 -8.17
CA GLY A 74 -5.45 1.60 -9.01
C GLY A 74 -6.43 2.63 -8.45
N ALA A 75 -6.49 3.81 -9.07
CA ALA A 75 -7.37 4.90 -8.60
C ALA A 75 -8.87 4.59 -8.85
N ASP A 76 -9.18 3.59 -9.67
CA ASP A 76 -10.52 3.04 -9.84
C ASP A 76 -10.92 2.04 -8.74
N GLY A 77 -10.04 1.78 -7.77
CA GLY A 77 -10.27 0.85 -6.66
C GLY A 77 -10.13 -0.63 -7.04
N THR A 78 -9.78 -0.94 -8.29
CA THR A 78 -9.53 -2.29 -8.75
C THR A 78 -8.06 -2.66 -8.58
N GLY A 79 -7.77 -3.97 -8.52
CA GLY A 79 -6.39 -4.43 -8.48
C GLY A 79 -6.23 -5.88 -8.09
N ILE A 80 -5.05 -6.21 -7.56
CA ILE A 80 -4.61 -7.58 -7.28
C ILE A 80 -4.24 -7.74 -5.82
N ARG A 81 -4.59 -8.90 -5.26
CA ARG A 81 -4.16 -9.33 -3.93
C ARG A 81 -3.29 -10.58 -4.01
N ILE A 82 -2.06 -10.45 -3.56
CA ILE A 82 -1.07 -11.51 -3.44
C ILE A 82 -0.92 -11.83 -1.96
N ARG A 83 -1.23 -13.08 -1.55
CA ARG A 83 -1.22 -13.46 -0.13
C ARG A 83 0.15 -13.84 0.40
N ASP A 84 0.98 -14.37 -0.49
CA ASP A 84 2.33 -14.85 -0.21
C ASP A 84 3.16 -14.55 -1.46
N LEU A 85 4.06 -13.58 -1.34
CA LEU A 85 4.93 -13.15 -2.45
C LEU A 85 5.93 -14.25 -2.85
N VAL A 86 6.47 -14.99 -1.88
CA VAL A 86 7.45 -16.06 -2.14
C VAL A 86 6.79 -17.17 -2.94
N ALA A 87 5.64 -17.68 -2.48
CA ALA A 87 4.90 -18.74 -3.17
C ALA A 87 4.30 -18.28 -4.51
N TRP A 88 3.96 -17.00 -4.64
CA TRP A 88 3.41 -16.46 -5.88
C TRP A 88 4.46 -16.34 -6.99
N GLY A 89 5.71 -16.05 -6.65
CA GLY A 89 6.76 -15.97 -7.67
C GLY A 89 8.12 -15.45 -7.20
N GLY A 90 8.67 -15.96 -6.09
CA GLY A 90 10.03 -15.61 -5.66
C GLY A 90 11.10 -15.91 -6.72
N LEU A 91 12.01 -14.96 -6.96
CA LEU A 91 13.02 -15.01 -8.02
C LEU A 91 14.48 -15.03 -7.54
N MET A 92 14.74 -15.21 -6.24
CA MET A 92 16.10 -15.10 -5.69
C MET A 92 16.92 -16.41 -5.74
N GLY A 93 16.34 -17.49 -6.28
CA GLY A 93 16.98 -18.80 -6.39
C GLY A 93 16.64 -19.76 -5.25
N SER A 94 17.09 -21.00 -5.38
CA SER A 94 16.77 -22.07 -4.42
C SER A 94 17.48 -21.86 -3.08
N GLY A 95 16.73 -21.93 -1.98
CA GLY A 95 17.27 -21.81 -0.62
C GLY A 95 17.65 -20.38 -0.22
N HIS A 96 17.26 -19.37 -1.01
CA HIS A 96 17.39 -17.97 -0.61
C HIS A 96 16.48 -17.67 0.59
N ASP A 97 17.02 -16.95 1.56
CA ASP A 97 16.32 -16.50 2.74
C ASP A 97 15.77 -15.09 2.48
N TYR A 98 14.45 -15.02 2.27
CA TYR A 98 13.77 -13.81 1.86
C TYR A 98 13.56 -12.86 3.04
N TYR A 99 13.46 -11.57 2.75
CA TYR A 99 13.16 -10.52 3.72
C TYR A 99 14.21 -10.31 4.79
N GLU A 100 15.45 -10.72 4.53
CA GLU A 100 16.56 -10.53 5.44
C GLU A 100 17.10 -9.09 5.45
N ARG A 101 17.70 -8.73 6.59
CA ARG A 101 18.15 -7.35 6.86
C ARG A 101 19.05 -6.81 5.74
N GLY A 102 18.60 -5.72 5.10
CA GLY A 102 19.33 -5.03 4.04
C GLY A 102 19.20 -5.64 2.65
N ASN A 103 18.53 -6.79 2.52
CA ASN A 103 18.32 -7.45 1.23
C ASN A 103 17.33 -6.70 0.35
N LEU A 104 17.54 -6.86 -0.95
CA LEU A 104 16.58 -6.54 -1.99
C LEU A 104 16.08 -7.85 -2.58
N ASP A 105 14.81 -8.16 -2.36
CA ASP A 105 14.17 -9.38 -2.83
C ASP A 105 13.26 -9.09 -4.01
N ILE A 106 13.25 -10.00 -4.98
CA ILE A 106 12.53 -9.84 -6.25
C ILE A 106 11.53 -10.96 -6.40
N PHE A 107 10.31 -10.59 -6.79
CA PHE A 107 9.20 -11.49 -7.07
C PHE A 107 8.62 -11.15 -8.44
N SER A 108 8.16 -12.14 -9.19
CA SER A 108 7.42 -11.90 -10.42
C SER A 108 6.35 -12.95 -10.64
N GLY A 109 5.15 -12.49 -11.00
CA GLY A 109 4.02 -13.36 -11.26
C GLY A 109 3.01 -12.73 -12.20
N ARG A 110 2.08 -13.56 -12.68
CA ARG A 110 0.97 -13.11 -13.52
C ARG A 110 -0.27 -12.82 -12.67
N GLY A 111 -1.06 -11.85 -13.12
CA GLY A 111 -2.36 -11.54 -12.55
C GLY A 111 -3.25 -10.76 -13.53
N PRO A 112 -4.48 -10.44 -13.15
CA PRO A 112 -5.37 -9.61 -13.98
C PRO A 112 -4.69 -8.30 -14.35
N CYS A 113 -4.83 -7.85 -15.59
CA CYS A 113 -4.35 -6.53 -15.97
C CYS A 113 -5.14 -5.43 -15.25
N MET A 114 -4.42 -4.46 -14.67
CA MET A 114 -5.03 -3.25 -14.12
C MET A 114 -5.27 -2.23 -15.22
N SER A 115 -6.42 -1.55 -15.16
CA SER A 115 -6.80 -0.48 -16.08
C SER A 115 -5.93 0.77 -15.91
N GLN A 116 -5.36 0.93 -14.70
CA GLN A 116 -4.57 2.06 -14.26
C GLN A 116 -3.32 1.57 -13.53
N ARG A 117 -2.28 2.41 -13.50
CA ARG A 117 -1.08 2.15 -12.71
C ARG A 117 -1.45 1.99 -11.22
N PRO A 118 -0.82 1.05 -10.48
CA PRO A 118 -0.95 1.00 -9.04
C PRO A 118 -0.64 2.36 -8.40
N CYS A 119 -1.49 2.80 -7.48
CA CYS A 119 -1.27 4.04 -6.72
C CYS A 119 -1.61 3.88 -5.24
N ALA A 120 -2.22 2.76 -4.85
CA ALA A 120 -2.37 2.39 -3.46
C ALA A 120 -1.87 0.96 -3.21
N MET A 121 -1.33 0.75 -2.02
CA MET A 121 -0.76 -0.52 -1.56
C MET A 121 -1.17 -0.81 -0.13
N ASN A 122 -1.51 -2.07 0.15
CA ASN A 122 -1.56 -2.61 1.51
C ASN A 122 -0.58 -3.79 1.62
N LEU A 123 0.53 -3.57 2.31
CA LEU A 123 1.57 -4.56 2.59
C LEU A 123 1.29 -5.21 3.95
N THR A 124 1.31 -6.53 4.03
CA THR A 124 0.91 -7.29 5.21
C THR A 124 1.95 -8.36 5.57
N SER A 125 2.20 -8.54 6.86
CA SER A 125 2.89 -9.69 7.43
C SER A 125 1.89 -10.56 8.19
N ASP A 126 2.06 -11.89 8.14
CA ASP A 126 1.28 -12.81 8.98
C ASP A 126 1.79 -12.90 10.43
N GLY A 127 2.95 -12.32 10.72
CA GLY A 127 3.55 -12.31 12.05
C GLY A 127 4.01 -13.69 12.55
N SER A 128 4.22 -14.65 11.65
CA SER A 128 4.75 -15.98 11.98
C SER A 128 6.28 -16.00 12.06
N GLY A 129 6.84 -17.09 12.58
CA GLY A 129 8.29 -17.28 12.71
C GLY A 129 8.89 -16.78 14.03
N ALA A 130 10.17 -17.07 14.26
CA ALA A 130 10.89 -16.66 15.47
C ALA A 130 11.31 -15.18 15.42
N HIS A 131 11.40 -14.63 14.22
CA HIS A 131 11.70 -13.23 13.93
C HIS A 131 10.55 -12.59 13.14
N HIS A 132 9.39 -12.43 13.78
CA HIS A 132 8.16 -11.96 13.12
C HIS A 132 8.12 -10.44 12.86
N GLY A 133 8.97 -9.67 13.54
CA GLY A 133 9.03 -8.21 13.39
C GLY A 133 9.88 -7.82 12.18
N TRP A 134 9.30 -7.13 11.22
CA TRP A 134 9.97 -6.77 9.96
C TRP A 134 10.08 -5.27 9.80
N TYR A 135 11.21 -4.74 9.33
CA TYR A 135 11.31 -3.34 8.90
C TYR A 135 11.44 -3.24 7.39
N CYS A 136 10.41 -2.71 6.74
CA CYS A 136 10.40 -2.50 5.30
C CYS A 136 10.78 -1.06 4.97
N ASN A 137 11.71 -0.86 4.03
CA ASN A 137 11.99 0.48 3.49
C ASN A 137 10.97 0.86 2.43
N TYR A 138 10.88 0.07 1.36
CA TYR A 138 10.00 0.34 0.24
C TYR A 138 9.63 -0.95 -0.49
N LEU A 139 8.54 -0.85 -1.24
CA LEU A 139 8.16 -1.81 -2.26
C LEU A 139 8.04 -1.08 -3.59
N GLU A 140 8.70 -1.60 -4.61
CA GLU A 140 8.58 -1.10 -5.98
C GLU A 140 7.87 -2.14 -6.83
N VAL A 141 6.88 -1.73 -7.62
CA VAL A 141 6.16 -2.62 -8.53
C VAL A 141 6.22 -2.10 -9.96
N THR A 142 6.52 -3.01 -10.87
CA THR A 142 6.44 -2.80 -12.31
C THR A 142 5.35 -3.70 -12.88
N VAL A 143 4.40 -3.11 -13.59
CA VAL A 143 3.30 -3.81 -14.29
C VAL A 143 3.52 -3.70 -15.79
N THR A 144 3.47 -4.83 -16.48
CA THR A 144 3.60 -4.92 -17.94
C THR A 144 2.53 -5.84 -18.49
N GLY A 145 1.94 -5.50 -19.63
CA GLY A 145 0.90 -6.32 -20.27
C GLY A 145 1.04 -6.37 -21.78
N PRO A 146 0.47 -7.39 -22.45
CA PRO A 146 0.39 -7.41 -23.90
C PRO A 146 -0.33 -6.15 -24.41
N HIS A 147 0.29 -5.41 -25.33
CA HIS A 147 -0.26 -4.16 -25.87
C HIS A 147 -0.56 -3.06 -24.84
N LEU A 148 -0.08 -3.22 -23.60
CA LEU A 148 -0.17 -2.22 -22.54
C LEU A 148 1.23 -1.65 -22.25
N GLY A 149 1.29 -0.38 -21.87
CA GLY A 149 2.54 0.26 -21.47
C GLY A 149 3.12 -0.35 -20.19
N CYS A 150 4.37 0.01 -19.89
CA CYS A 150 4.99 -0.29 -18.61
C CYS A 150 4.56 0.77 -17.58
N ALA A 151 4.18 0.34 -16.38
CA ALA A 151 3.84 1.22 -15.29
C ALA A 151 4.63 0.83 -14.03
N GLN A 152 5.47 1.75 -13.53
CA GLN A 152 6.34 1.52 -12.38
C GLN A 152 5.96 2.43 -11.21
N THR A 153 5.83 1.87 -10.02
CA THR A 153 5.43 2.56 -8.79
C THR A 153 6.34 2.22 -7.64
N LEU A 154 6.83 3.24 -6.95
CA LEU A 154 7.56 3.08 -5.69
C LEU A 154 6.62 3.46 -4.55
N PHE A 155 6.41 2.54 -3.62
CA PHE A 155 5.70 2.79 -2.37
C PHE A 155 6.71 2.85 -1.23
N THR A 156 6.91 4.05 -0.70
CA THR A 156 7.76 4.24 0.49
C THR A 156 7.00 3.77 1.74
N VAL A 157 7.60 2.86 2.50
CA VAL A 157 6.99 2.26 3.70
C VAL A 157 7.64 2.80 4.97
N GLU A 158 8.96 2.66 5.08
CA GLU A 158 9.79 3.08 6.23
C GLU A 158 9.15 2.81 7.60
N GLN A 159 8.71 1.57 7.80
CA GLN A 159 7.90 1.21 8.97
C GLN A 159 8.22 -0.21 9.43
N TRP A 160 8.13 -0.43 10.75
CA TRP A 160 8.00 -1.75 11.31
C TRP A 160 6.61 -2.34 10.99
N LEU A 161 6.58 -3.58 10.50
CA LEU A 161 5.42 -4.45 10.49
C LEU A 161 5.65 -5.49 11.60
N ALA A 162 5.28 -5.11 12.83
CA ALA A 162 5.61 -5.85 14.03
C ALA A 162 4.57 -5.58 15.13
N THR A 163 4.41 -6.52 16.06
CA THR A 163 3.55 -6.35 17.25
C THR A 163 4.30 -5.76 18.45
N ASP A 164 5.63 -5.78 18.41
CA ASP A 164 6.54 -5.38 19.48
C ASP A 164 7.36 -4.12 19.17
N ALA A 165 7.24 -3.56 17.96
CA ALA A 165 7.79 -2.27 17.57
C ALA A 165 6.72 -1.35 17.00
N SER A 166 6.78 -0.05 17.35
CA SER A 166 5.85 0.96 16.82
C SER A 166 5.88 0.96 15.28
N PRO A 167 4.72 0.95 14.60
CA PRO A 167 3.37 1.28 15.10
C PRO A 167 2.53 0.09 15.62
N TYR A 168 3.14 -1.03 16.03
CA TYR A 168 2.49 -2.18 16.66
C TYR A 168 1.39 -2.82 15.81
N ARG A 169 1.61 -2.85 14.49
CA ARG A 169 0.72 -3.47 13.51
C ARG A 169 1.53 -4.25 12.49
N LEU A 170 0.91 -5.29 11.94
CA LEU A 170 1.52 -6.18 10.94
C LEU A 170 1.20 -5.74 9.49
N TYR A 171 0.89 -4.47 9.28
CA TYR A 171 0.59 -3.96 7.94
C TYR A 171 1.02 -2.50 7.75
N ALA A 172 1.19 -2.10 6.50
CA ALA A 172 1.39 -0.72 6.08
C ALA A 172 0.50 -0.43 4.87
N VAL A 173 -0.20 0.70 4.93
CA VAL A 173 -1.04 1.21 3.83
C VAL A 173 -0.41 2.48 3.29
N VAL A 174 -0.23 2.54 1.98
CA VAL A 174 0.23 3.73 1.24
C VAL A 174 -0.83 4.02 0.19
N ASP A 175 -1.34 5.25 0.14
CA ASP A 175 -2.33 5.67 -0.86
C ASP A 175 -1.87 7.00 -1.47
N GLU A 176 -1.50 6.94 -2.74
CA GLU A 176 -0.99 8.04 -3.55
C GLU A 176 -1.90 8.30 -4.76
N CYS A 177 -3.13 7.79 -4.77
CA CYS A 177 -4.01 7.92 -5.93
C CYS A 177 -4.45 9.38 -6.20
N GLU A 178 -4.49 10.24 -5.18
CA GLU A 178 -4.86 11.66 -5.30
C GLU A 178 -3.68 12.59 -5.66
N SER A 179 -2.45 12.21 -5.33
CA SER A 179 -1.26 13.05 -5.60
C SER A 179 -0.93 13.12 -7.10
N GLU A 180 -1.26 12.07 -7.84
CA GLU A 180 -1.09 11.95 -9.29
C GLU A 180 -1.98 12.92 -10.08
N THR A 181 -3.21 13.18 -9.61
CA THR A 181 -4.14 14.10 -10.27
C THR A 181 -3.71 15.55 -10.11
N THR A 182 -3.17 15.89 -8.94
CA THR A 182 -2.69 17.26 -8.62
C THR A 182 -1.40 17.60 -9.36
N THR A 183 -0.48 16.64 -9.47
CA THR A 183 0.81 16.81 -10.17
C THR A 183 0.62 17.03 -11.67
N LYS A 184 -0.26 16.24 -12.31
CA LYS A 184 -0.61 16.43 -13.74
C LYS A 184 -1.26 17.78 -14.01
N ARG A 185 -2.11 18.27 -13.10
CA ARG A 185 -2.73 19.61 -13.22
C ARG A 185 -1.70 20.73 -13.13
N ARG A 186 -0.75 20.65 -12.20
CA ARG A 186 0.34 21.63 -12.07
C ARG A 186 1.26 21.64 -13.29
N GLN A 187 1.70 20.47 -13.75
CA GLN A 187 2.54 20.35 -14.95
C GLN A 187 1.85 20.89 -16.21
N ARG A 188 0.54 20.63 -16.37
CA ARG A 188 -0.24 21.19 -17.47
C ARG A 188 -0.33 22.72 -17.39
N GLN A 189 -0.58 23.26 -16.19
CA GLN A 189 -0.64 24.72 -15.98
C GLN A 189 0.70 25.42 -16.23
N GLU A 190 1.82 24.81 -15.84
CA GLU A 190 3.16 25.36 -16.13
C GLU A 190 3.48 25.34 -17.63
N THR A 191 3.14 24.24 -18.33
CA THR A 191 3.34 24.10 -19.78
C THR A 191 2.48 25.10 -20.59
N GLU A 192 1.25 25.36 -20.12
CA GLU A 192 0.31 26.28 -20.77
C GLU A 192 0.66 27.75 -20.50
N THR A 193 1.25 28.04 -19.34
CA THR A 193 1.74 29.39 -18.99
C THR A 193 3.00 29.76 -19.79
N GLN A 194 3.88 28.79 -20.06
CA GLN A 194 5.13 29.04 -20.79
C GLN A 194 4.94 29.19 -22.31
N THR A 195 3.82 28.70 -22.85
CA THR A 195 3.47 28.84 -24.28
C THR A 195 2.80 30.19 -24.60
N ARG A 196 2.40 30.97 -23.57
CA ARG A 196 1.61 32.21 -23.74
C ARG A 196 2.42 33.50 -23.62
N SER A 197 3.75 33.45 -23.60
CA SER A 197 4.58 34.66 -23.77
C SER A 197 4.33 35.25 -25.16
N PRO A 198 3.94 36.53 -25.28
CA PRO A 198 3.63 37.12 -26.57
C PRO A 198 4.93 37.34 -27.36
N ALA A 199 4.97 36.77 -28.56
CA ALA A 199 5.83 37.24 -29.62
C ALA A 199 5.34 38.64 -30.04
N GLY A 200 6.18 39.65 -29.84
CA GLY A 200 6.02 40.99 -30.38
C GLY A 200 7.35 41.71 -30.25
N GLU A 201 7.92 42.38 -31.24
CA GLU A 201 7.52 42.69 -32.61
C GLU A 201 8.83 42.75 -33.42
N ALA A 202 8.85 42.11 -34.59
CA ALA A 202 9.87 42.38 -35.59
C ALA A 202 9.36 43.52 -36.47
N GLU A 203 9.99 44.68 -36.39
CA GLU A 203 9.82 45.73 -37.40
C GLU A 203 11.15 45.90 -38.13
N ALA A 204 11.12 45.57 -39.43
CA ALA A 204 12.18 45.75 -40.39
C ALA A 204 11.68 46.72 -41.47
N ASP A 205 12.47 47.76 -41.75
CA ASP A 205 12.63 48.46 -43.04
C ASP A 205 13.46 49.74 -42.78
N GLU A 206 14.22 50.34 -43.68
CA GLU A 206 14.86 49.98 -44.95
C GLU A 206 15.94 51.08 -45.12
N ALA A 207 17.03 50.78 -45.83
CA ALA A 207 18.15 51.69 -46.04
C ALA A 207 17.80 52.94 -46.87
N THR A 208 18.54 54.06 -46.67
CA THR A 208 19.08 54.88 -47.78
C THR A 208 20.24 55.76 -47.30
N VAL A 209 21.34 55.68 -48.04
CA VAL A 209 22.58 56.47 -47.93
C VAL A 209 22.50 57.71 -48.83
N SER A 210 22.82 58.90 -48.30
CA SER A 210 23.47 60.05 -49.00
C SER A 210 23.39 61.32 -48.12
N VAL A 211 24.23 62.36 -48.14
CA VAL A 211 25.56 62.71 -48.67
C VAL A 211 25.85 64.16 -48.16
N THR A 212 27.10 64.47 -47.80
CA THR A 212 27.80 65.80 -47.68
C THR A 212 27.51 66.89 -46.61
N ALA A 213 28.66 67.51 -46.22
CA ALA A 213 28.96 68.93 -45.94
C ALA A 213 28.52 69.49 -44.56
N LEU A 214 29.35 70.13 -43.72
CA LEU A 214 30.69 70.76 -43.80
C LEU A 214 31.37 70.60 -42.42
#